data_AF-A0A944TTD8-F1
#
_entry.id   AF-A0A944TTD8-F1
#
_cell.length_a   1.000
_cell.length_b   1.000
_cell.length_c   1.000
_cell.angle_alpha   90.00
_cell.angle_beta   90.00
_cell.angle_gamma   90.00
#
_symmetry.space_group_name_H-M   'P 1'
#
loop_
_entity.id
_entity.type
_entity.pdbx_description
1 polymer ?
#
loop_
_entity_poly.entity_id
_entity_poly.type
_entity_poly.pdbx_seq_one_letter_code
_entity_poly.pdbx_strand_id
1 'polypeptide(L)'
;MKKYFILLLLLPNIALGQKYFCTLNIAPAGMTVSSGQIKEYIRTFEYDYSSKSGRSTKIKDISVFIFKSKKRLYVQFEDKKKKLQLVTFFRPSQEEILLKVRPNTEFKCVSGKKLKNGGLGRAESLLHQKMTDETDLQKLGQMVKLEALNNWKIKWFQQNVNGSMRPILWSNGNVYTADNRSKLKNDYCIFNFNLKLTENTFVPKGKVFEPLNMEVYKNNKTHTVYSYSFVDFGSGKKNTGTSRYSPFSFECNVKNEVAFTYGLIKKITGGRLGVKVKR
;
A
#
# COMPACT_ATOMS: atom_id res chain seq x y z
N MET A 1 -3.53 -5.61 -66.39
CA MET A 1 -2.85 -5.09 -65.18
C MET A 1 -3.88 -4.82 -64.09
N LYS A 2 -3.94 -5.65 -63.04
CA LYS A 2 -4.86 -5.45 -61.91
C LYS A 2 -4.26 -4.41 -60.95
N LYS A 3 -4.91 -3.26 -60.78
CA LYS A 3 -4.54 -2.24 -59.78
C LYS A 3 -5.16 -2.63 -58.44
N TYR A 4 -4.32 -2.94 -57.46
CA TYR A 4 -4.76 -3.16 -56.08
C TYR A 4 -4.89 -1.81 -55.38
N PHE A 5 -6.11 -1.46 -54.96
CA PHE A 5 -6.40 -0.28 -54.17
C PHE A 5 -6.29 -0.68 -52.69
N ILE A 6 -5.16 -0.35 -52.05
CA ILE A 6 -4.99 -0.58 -50.60
C ILE A 6 -5.68 0.58 -49.88
N LEU A 7 -6.91 0.37 -49.45
CA LEU A 7 -7.63 1.28 -48.57
C LEU A 7 -7.06 1.14 -47.15
N LEU A 8 -6.09 1.98 -46.81
CA LEU A 8 -5.59 2.10 -45.42
C LEU A 8 -6.67 2.79 -44.57
N LEU A 9 -7.51 1.99 -43.93
CA LEU A 9 -8.43 2.44 -42.89
C LEU A 9 -7.63 2.98 -41.69
N LEU A 10 -7.41 4.29 -41.66
CA LEU A 10 -7.03 5.01 -40.45
C LEU A 10 -8.21 4.98 -39.49
N LEU A 11 -8.32 3.88 -38.74
CA LEU A 11 -9.28 3.80 -37.63
C LEU A 11 -8.95 4.94 -36.65
N PRO A 12 -9.87 5.88 -36.40
CA PRO A 12 -9.67 6.84 -35.33
C PRO A 12 -9.53 6.01 -34.05
N ASN A 13 -8.40 6.15 -33.36
CA ASN A 13 -8.23 5.63 -32.01
C ASN A 13 -9.20 6.38 -31.09
N ILE A 14 -10.47 5.98 -31.12
CA ILE A 14 -11.49 6.41 -30.19
C ILE A 14 -11.01 5.84 -28.85
N ALA A 15 -10.50 6.70 -27.99
CA ALA A 15 -10.14 6.37 -26.61
C ALA A 15 -11.43 6.03 -25.84
N LEU A 16 -11.97 4.84 -26.09
CA LEU A 16 -13.09 4.25 -25.37
C LEU A 16 -12.62 3.86 -23.96
N GLY A 17 -13.32 4.40 -22.94
CA GLY A 17 -13.23 3.92 -21.56
C GLY A 17 -11.98 4.31 -20.76
N GLN A 18 -11.38 5.49 -21.00
CA GLN A 18 -10.25 5.93 -20.18
C GLN A 18 -10.72 6.43 -18.81
N LYS A 19 -10.46 5.63 -17.78
CA LYS A 19 -10.67 5.98 -16.37
C LYS A 19 -9.46 6.70 -15.80
N TYR A 20 -9.72 7.66 -14.93
CA TYR A 20 -8.73 8.43 -14.18
C TYR A 20 -8.97 8.24 -12.69
N PHE A 21 -7.90 8.00 -11.95
CA PHE A 21 -7.92 7.89 -10.49
C PHE A 21 -7.31 9.16 -9.93
N CYS A 22 -8.15 9.96 -9.30
CA CYS A 22 -7.83 11.32 -8.90
C CYS A 22 -7.72 11.43 -7.39
N THR A 23 -6.73 12.19 -6.93
CA THR A 23 -6.43 12.48 -5.54
C THR A 23 -6.29 13.98 -5.36
N LEU A 24 -7.04 14.54 -4.42
CA LEU A 24 -6.80 15.86 -3.85
C LEU A 24 -6.11 15.68 -2.50
N ASN A 25 -4.90 16.20 -2.37
CA ASN A 25 -4.09 16.17 -1.16
C ASN A 25 -3.81 17.60 -0.69
N ILE A 26 -4.27 17.92 0.53
CA ILE A 26 -4.02 19.20 1.19
C ILE A 26 -3.15 19.05 2.46
N ALA A 27 -2.52 17.88 2.65
CA ALA A 27 -1.63 17.65 3.77
C ALA A 27 -0.39 18.55 3.66
N PRO A 28 0.06 19.17 4.77
CA PRO A 28 1.36 19.82 4.83
C PRO A 28 2.49 18.87 4.39
N ALA A 29 3.45 19.39 3.63
CA ALA A 29 4.64 18.63 3.26
C ALA A 29 5.32 18.04 4.52
N GLY A 30 5.63 16.74 4.49
CA GLY A 30 6.23 16.03 5.62
C GLY A 30 5.25 15.62 6.74
N MET A 31 3.97 16.01 6.70
CA MET A 31 2.99 15.58 7.69
C MET A 31 2.57 14.13 7.44
N THR A 32 2.87 13.24 8.40
CA THR A 32 2.29 11.90 8.42
C THR A 32 0.83 11.98 8.86
N VAL A 33 -0.11 11.81 7.93
CA VAL A 33 -1.54 11.79 8.25
C VAL A 33 -1.91 10.41 8.81
N SER A 34 -2.42 10.36 10.04
CA SER A 34 -2.88 9.10 10.64
C SER A 34 -4.11 8.56 9.89
N SER A 35 -4.34 7.24 9.91
CA SER A 35 -5.44 6.59 9.17
C SER A 35 -6.82 7.15 9.53
N GLY A 36 -7.02 7.59 10.78
CA GLY A 36 -8.25 8.27 11.22
C GLY A 36 -8.43 9.67 10.63
N GLN A 37 -7.35 10.35 10.25
CA GLN A 37 -7.34 11.72 9.75
C GLN A 37 -7.20 11.83 8.23
N ILE A 38 -6.93 10.73 7.51
CA ILE A 38 -6.71 10.74 6.05
C ILE A 38 -7.85 11.47 5.33
N LYS A 39 -9.10 11.23 5.69
CA LYS A 39 -10.28 11.85 5.04
C LYS A 39 -10.36 13.38 5.21
N GLU A 40 -9.63 13.94 6.17
CA GLU A 40 -9.56 15.38 6.43
C GLU A 40 -8.53 16.10 5.57
N TYR A 41 -7.58 15.37 4.99
CA TYR A 41 -6.46 15.92 4.21
C TYR A 41 -6.36 15.37 2.79
N ILE A 42 -6.90 14.16 2.56
CA ILE A 42 -6.80 13.45 1.30
C ILE A 42 -8.19 12.95 0.91
N ARG A 43 -8.60 13.22 -0.32
CA ARG A 43 -9.81 12.67 -0.93
C ARG A 43 -9.50 12.13 -2.29
N THR A 44 -10.05 10.97 -2.58
CA THR A 44 -9.85 10.29 -3.85
C THR A 44 -11.16 9.94 -4.50
N PHE A 45 -11.15 9.88 -5.82
CA PHE A 45 -12.32 9.53 -6.61
C PHE A 45 -11.91 9.09 -8.02
N GLU A 46 -12.78 8.31 -8.66
CA GLU A 46 -12.60 7.88 -10.04
C GLU A 46 -13.36 8.78 -11.01
N TYR A 47 -12.75 9.16 -12.12
CA TYR A 47 -13.43 9.88 -13.20
C TYR A 47 -13.35 9.09 -14.50
N ASP A 48 -14.50 8.78 -15.09
CA ASP A 48 -14.59 8.12 -16.39
C ASP A 48 -14.66 9.17 -17.50
N TYR A 49 -13.67 9.21 -18.40
CA TYR A 49 -13.64 10.15 -19.52
C TYR A 49 -14.76 9.90 -20.56
N SER A 50 -15.41 8.75 -20.54
CA SER A 50 -16.60 8.50 -21.34
C SER A 50 -17.86 9.16 -20.75
N SER A 51 -17.84 9.54 -19.48
CA SER A 51 -18.96 10.20 -18.80
C SER A 51 -19.32 11.54 -19.43
N LYS A 52 -20.62 11.82 -19.52
CA LYS A 52 -21.16 13.14 -19.88
C LYS A 52 -21.17 14.10 -18.68
N SER A 53 -21.22 13.56 -17.45
CA SER A 53 -21.21 14.36 -16.22
C SER A 53 -19.78 14.50 -15.68
N GLY A 54 -19.47 15.70 -15.20
CA GLY A 54 -18.26 15.94 -14.41
C GLY A 54 -18.34 15.33 -13.01
N ARG A 55 -17.23 15.36 -12.28
CA ARG A 55 -17.14 14.89 -10.90
C ARG A 55 -16.35 15.88 -10.06
N SER A 56 -16.79 16.11 -8.83
CA SER A 56 -16.10 17.01 -7.89
C SER A 56 -15.67 16.28 -6.62
N THR A 57 -14.66 16.85 -5.97
CA THR A 57 -14.29 16.54 -4.60
C THR A 57 -14.00 17.83 -3.84
N LYS A 58 -14.14 17.80 -2.52
CA LYS A 58 -13.94 18.95 -1.66
C LYS A 58 -13.29 18.53 -0.34
N ILE A 59 -12.32 19.33 0.11
CA ILE A 59 -11.71 19.23 1.44
C ILE A 59 -11.61 20.64 2.00
N LYS A 60 -12.31 20.89 3.12
CA LYS A 60 -12.38 22.22 3.75
C LYS A 60 -12.80 23.27 2.72
N ASP A 61 -11.98 24.29 2.49
CA ASP A 61 -12.26 25.41 1.57
C ASP A 61 -11.80 25.15 0.13
N ILE A 62 -11.21 23.98 -0.14
CA ILE A 62 -10.63 23.64 -1.43
C ILE A 62 -11.54 22.62 -2.14
N SER A 63 -11.92 22.92 -3.37
CA SER A 63 -12.66 22.01 -4.24
C SER A 63 -11.99 21.85 -5.59
N VAL A 64 -12.10 20.64 -6.14
CA VAL A 64 -11.69 20.35 -7.51
C VAL A 64 -12.86 19.72 -8.24
N PHE A 65 -13.10 20.19 -9.46
CA PHE A 65 -14.09 19.66 -10.38
C PHE A 65 -13.41 19.26 -11.69
N ILE A 66 -13.63 18.01 -12.10
CA ILE A 66 -13.10 17.46 -13.34
C ILE A 66 -14.25 17.14 -14.28
N PHE A 67 -14.14 17.55 -15.54
CA PHE A 67 -15.19 17.31 -16.53
C PHE A 67 -14.62 17.22 -17.93
N LYS A 68 -15.38 16.62 -18.83
CA LYS A 68 -15.06 16.54 -20.24
C LYS A 68 -15.81 17.64 -20.97
N SER A 69 -15.08 18.38 -21.78
CA SER A 69 -15.67 19.27 -22.77
C SER A 69 -14.92 19.11 -24.08
N LYS A 70 -15.66 18.90 -25.17
CA LYS A 70 -15.10 18.56 -26.48
C LYS A 70 -14.18 17.32 -26.37
N LYS A 71 -12.94 17.41 -26.84
CA LYS A 71 -11.91 16.35 -26.79
C LYS A 71 -10.86 16.59 -25.69
N ARG A 72 -11.19 17.34 -24.65
CA ARG A 72 -10.26 17.69 -23.57
C ARG A 72 -10.86 17.40 -22.20
N LEU A 73 -9.97 17.16 -21.24
CA LEU A 73 -10.31 16.98 -19.85
C LEU A 73 -10.00 18.29 -19.12
N TYR A 74 -11.02 18.90 -18.55
CA TYR A 74 -10.92 20.16 -17.83
C TYR A 74 -10.87 19.89 -16.34
N VAL A 75 -10.01 20.63 -15.65
CA VAL A 75 -9.92 20.61 -14.18
C VAL A 75 -10.07 22.04 -13.71
N GLN A 76 -11.12 22.27 -12.92
CA GLN A 76 -11.35 23.49 -12.19
C GLN A 76 -10.96 23.28 -10.73
N PHE A 77 -10.06 24.11 -10.24
CA PHE A 77 -9.65 24.18 -8.84
C PHE A 77 -10.18 25.48 -8.24
N GLU A 78 -10.69 25.41 -7.01
CA GLU A 78 -11.18 26.56 -6.26
C GLU A 78 -10.69 26.48 -4.81
N ASP A 79 -10.16 27.58 -4.28
CA ASP A 79 -9.85 27.80 -2.87
C ASP A 79 -10.63 29.03 -2.39
N LYS A 80 -11.73 28.77 -1.69
CA LYS A 80 -12.67 29.80 -1.21
C LYS A 80 -12.03 30.75 -0.21
N LYS A 81 -11.21 30.21 0.69
CA LYS A 81 -10.53 31.00 1.74
C LYS A 81 -9.61 32.05 1.14
N LYS A 82 -9.01 31.76 -0.01
CA LYS A 82 -8.07 32.65 -0.70
C LYS A 82 -8.66 33.32 -1.94
N LYS A 83 -9.96 33.11 -2.22
CA LYS A 83 -10.63 33.62 -3.43
C LYS A 83 -9.86 33.28 -4.72
N LEU A 84 -9.25 32.09 -4.76
CA LEU A 84 -8.45 31.63 -5.90
C LEU A 84 -9.26 30.63 -6.71
N GLN A 85 -9.33 30.83 -8.03
CA GLN A 85 -9.94 29.91 -8.98
C GLN A 85 -9.01 29.70 -10.16
N LEU A 86 -8.80 28.45 -10.55
CA LEU A 86 -7.94 28.05 -11.66
C LEU A 86 -8.70 27.07 -12.53
N VAL A 87 -8.66 27.26 -13.84
CA VAL A 87 -9.20 26.31 -14.81
C VAL A 87 -8.08 25.95 -15.77
N THR A 88 -7.83 24.65 -15.91
CA THR A 88 -6.83 24.13 -16.84
C THR A 88 -7.41 22.96 -17.63
N PHE A 89 -6.74 22.59 -18.72
CA PHE A 89 -7.15 21.48 -19.57
C PHE A 89 -5.98 20.55 -19.89
N PHE A 90 -6.32 19.29 -20.11
CA PHE A 90 -5.38 18.22 -20.39
C PHE A 90 -5.85 17.41 -21.60
N ARG A 91 -4.88 16.82 -22.30
CA ARG A 91 -5.17 15.87 -23.36
C ARG A 91 -5.60 14.54 -22.73
N PRO A 92 -6.65 13.88 -23.24
CA PRO A 92 -7.08 12.58 -22.70
C PRO A 92 -6.02 11.49 -22.84
N SER A 93 -5.03 11.65 -23.71
CA SER A 93 -3.91 10.71 -23.83
C SER A 93 -2.89 10.85 -22.70
N GLN A 94 -2.96 11.90 -21.88
CA GLN A 94 -2.02 12.08 -20.78
C GLN A 94 -2.23 11.01 -19.73
N GLU A 95 -1.13 10.35 -19.41
CA GLU A 95 -1.13 9.26 -18.46
C GLU A 95 -1.17 9.74 -17.01
N GLU A 96 -0.71 10.96 -16.75
CA GLU A 96 -0.72 11.63 -15.46
C GLU A 96 -1.05 13.12 -15.65
N ILE A 97 -1.87 13.62 -14.74
CA ILE A 97 -2.27 15.01 -14.61
C ILE A 97 -1.86 15.41 -13.20
N LEU A 98 -1.02 16.44 -13.09
CA LEU A 98 -0.53 16.94 -11.82
C LEU A 98 -0.68 18.46 -11.76
N LEU A 99 -1.39 18.91 -10.74
CA LEU A 99 -1.61 20.31 -10.42
C LEU A 99 -1.11 20.58 -9.01
N LYS A 100 0.10 21.13 -8.91
CA LYS A 100 0.65 21.68 -7.67
C LYS A 100 0.28 23.15 -7.59
N VAL A 101 -0.79 23.46 -6.89
CA VAL A 101 -1.28 24.84 -6.73
C VAL A 101 -0.48 25.57 -5.66
N ARG A 102 -0.06 24.84 -4.62
CA ARG A 102 0.78 25.33 -3.50
C ARG A 102 1.70 24.21 -2.99
N PRO A 103 2.72 24.52 -2.16
CA PRO A 103 3.59 23.50 -1.58
C PRO A 103 2.85 22.35 -0.88
N ASN A 104 1.66 22.62 -0.33
CA ASN A 104 0.86 21.67 0.45
C ASN A 104 -0.50 21.39 -0.20
N THR A 105 -0.67 21.66 -1.49
CA THR A 105 -1.93 21.43 -2.18
C THR A 105 -1.68 20.90 -3.57
N GLU A 106 -1.95 19.61 -3.70
CA GLU A 106 -1.74 18.84 -4.91
C GLU A 106 -3.05 18.19 -5.34
N PHE A 107 -3.39 18.38 -6.61
CA PHE A 107 -4.36 17.55 -7.29
C PHE A 107 -3.67 16.70 -8.34
N LYS A 108 -3.86 15.39 -8.26
CA LYS A 108 -3.22 14.43 -9.14
C LYS A 108 -4.27 13.49 -9.71
N CYS A 109 -4.30 13.28 -11.02
CA CYS A 109 -5.03 12.18 -11.63
C CYS A 109 -4.08 11.29 -12.43
N VAL A 110 -4.27 9.98 -12.34
CA VAL A 110 -3.47 9.03 -13.12
C VAL A 110 -4.41 8.17 -13.95
N SER A 111 -4.10 8.02 -15.23
CA SER A 111 -4.89 7.19 -16.15
C SER A 111 -4.79 5.72 -15.78
N GLY A 112 -5.88 4.98 -15.99
CA GLY A 112 -5.91 3.52 -15.84
C GLY A 112 -4.85 2.79 -16.69
N LYS A 113 -4.43 3.37 -17.82
CA LYS A 113 -3.35 2.81 -18.66
C LYS A 113 -1.98 2.87 -17.96
N LYS A 114 -1.65 4.01 -17.34
CA LYS A 114 -0.45 4.14 -16.50
C LYS A 114 -0.53 3.31 -15.24
N LEU A 115 -1.72 3.10 -14.66
CA LEU A 115 -1.87 2.17 -13.54
C LEU A 115 -1.56 0.71 -13.92
N LYS A 116 -1.81 0.31 -15.17
CA LYS A 116 -1.46 -1.02 -15.68
C LYS A 116 0.04 -1.20 -15.93
N ASN A 117 0.75 -0.12 -16.31
CA ASN A 117 2.16 -0.18 -16.72
C ASN A 117 3.16 0.40 -15.69
N GLY A 118 2.70 1.13 -14.68
CA GLY A 118 3.55 1.84 -13.72
C GLY A 118 2.97 1.81 -12.30
N GLY A 119 3.73 1.25 -11.37
CA GLY A 119 3.36 0.80 -10.02
C GLY A 119 2.77 1.80 -9.01
N LEU A 120 2.33 2.99 -9.40
CA LEU A 120 1.64 3.92 -8.48
C LEU A 120 0.11 3.75 -8.46
N GLY A 121 -0.48 3.14 -9.50
CA GLY A 121 -1.91 2.86 -9.55
C GLY A 121 -2.40 1.65 -8.78
N ARG A 122 -1.46 0.88 -8.26
CA ARG A 122 -1.77 -0.28 -7.45
C ARG A 122 -2.36 0.16 -6.10
N ALA A 123 -1.87 1.23 -5.50
CA ALA A 123 -2.24 1.62 -4.13
C ALA A 123 -3.76 1.69 -3.88
N GLU A 124 -4.53 2.40 -4.72
CA GLU A 124 -5.98 2.50 -4.53
C GLU A 124 -6.79 1.35 -5.15
N SER A 125 -6.33 0.75 -6.27
CA SER A 125 -6.97 -0.45 -6.80
C SER A 125 -6.88 -1.63 -5.81
N LEU A 126 -5.82 -1.68 -5.00
CA LEU A 126 -5.61 -2.69 -3.96
C LEU A 126 -6.48 -2.46 -2.72
N LEU A 127 -7.01 -1.26 -2.48
CA LEU A 127 -7.94 -0.98 -1.37
C LEU A 127 -9.30 -1.67 -1.52
N HIS A 128 -9.67 -2.01 -2.76
CA HIS A 128 -10.92 -2.67 -3.12
C HIS A 128 -10.72 -4.09 -3.68
N GLN A 129 -9.47 -4.49 -3.97
CA GLN A 129 -9.17 -5.84 -4.42
C GLN A 129 -9.19 -6.80 -3.25
N LYS A 130 -10.05 -7.83 -3.33
CA LYS A 130 -10.01 -8.97 -2.42
C LYS A 130 -8.65 -9.64 -2.59
N MET A 131 -7.88 -9.79 -1.50
CA MET A 131 -6.60 -10.48 -1.51
C MET A 131 -6.81 -11.91 -2.04
N THR A 132 -6.07 -12.28 -3.08
CA THR A 132 -5.99 -13.65 -3.60
C THR A 132 -4.61 -14.24 -3.30
N ASP A 133 -4.45 -15.55 -3.42
CA ASP A 133 -3.17 -16.22 -3.09
C ASP A 133 -2.01 -15.77 -4.01
N GLU A 134 -2.32 -15.25 -5.19
CA GLU A 134 -1.36 -14.69 -6.17
C GLU A 134 -1.04 -13.21 -5.93
N THR A 135 -1.69 -12.57 -4.95
CA THR A 135 -1.48 -11.14 -4.68
C THR A 135 -0.04 -10.89 -4.22
N ASP A 136 0.71 -10.15 -5.03
CA ASP A 136 2.10 -9.77 -4.79
C ASP A 136 2.18 -8.71 -3.67
N LEU A 137 2.70 -9.13 -2.51
CA LEU A 137 2.78 -8.32 -1.31
C LEU A 137 3.88 -7.26 -1.38
N GLN A 138 4.93 -7.50 -2.16
CA GLN A 138 5.99 -6.50 -2.36
C GLN A 138 5.40 -5.24 -2.98
N LYS A 139 4.45 -5.38 -3.91
CA LYS A 139 3.80 -4.25 -4.57
C LYS A 139 2.82 -3.49 -3.68
N LEU A 140 2.36 -4.10 -2.59
CA LEU A 140 1.55 -3.42 -1.58
C LEU A 140 2.41 -2.53 -0.68
N GLY A 141 3.69 -2.89 -0.48
CA GLY A 141 4.61 -2.17 0.41
C GLY A 141 3.99 -1.87 1.78
N GLN A 142 4.13 -0.63 2.26
CA GLN A 142 3.60 -0.18 3.55
C GLN A 142 2.06 -0.16 3.67
N MET A 143 1.32 -0.43 2.58
CA MET A 143 -0.15 -0.49 2.63
C MET A 143 -0.65 -1.81 3.20
N VAL A 144 0.22 -2.74 3.56
CA VAL A 144 -0.17 -3.97 4.24
C VAL A 144 -0.59 -3.67 5.68
N LYS A 145 -1.65 -4.30 6.17
CA LYS A 145 -1.93 -4.54 7.58
C LYS A 145 -1.79 -6.02 7.87
N LEU A 146 -1.12 -6.37 8.94
CA LEU A 146 -1.00 -7.75 9.40
C LEU A 146 -2.03 -8.00 10.51
N GLU A 147 -2.67 -9.16 10.50
CA GLU A 147 -3.68 -9.52 11.48
C GLU A 147 -3.41 -10.89 12.10
N ALA A 148 -3.49 -11.00 13.42
CA ALA A 148 -3.46 -12.29 14.09
C ALA A 148 -4.79 -13.03 13.84
N LEU A 149 -4.79 -14.08 13.02
CA LEU A 149 -6.01 -14.85 12.73
C LEU A 149 -6.38 -15.83 13.85
N ASN A 150 -5.41 -16.14 14.71
CA ASN A 150 -5.55 -16.97 15.92
C ASN A 150 -4.82 -16.30 17.09
N ASN A 151 -5.06 -16.76 18.32
CA ASN A 151 -4.27 -16.34 19.48
C ASN A 151 -2.83 -16.82 19.34
N TRP A 152 -1.86 -15.95 19.59
CA TRP A 152 -0.44 -16.31 19.62
C TRP A 152 0.12 -16.20 21.03
N LYS A 153 0.96 -17.15 21.41
CA LYS A 153 1.72 -17.10 22.67
C LYS A 153 3.15 -16.70 22.36
N ILE A 154 3.59 -15.59 22.94
CA ILE A 154 4.99 -15.15 22.94
C ILE A 154 5.62 -15.66 24.23
N LYS A 155 6.60 -16.56 24.12
CA LYS A 155 7.35 -17.05 25.28
C LYS A 155 8.30 -15.95 25.79
N TRP A 156 8.21 -15.64 27.08
CA TRP A 156 9.14 -14.72 27.73
C TRP A 156 10.53 -15.31 27.89
N PHE A 157 10.66 -16.58 28.27
CA PHE A 157 11.97 -17.21 28.36
C PHE A 157 12.29 -17.91 27.04
N GLN A 158 13.38 -17.49 26.41
CA GLN A 158 14.00 -18.11 25.24
C GLN A 158 15.51 -18.04 25.48
N GLN A 159 16.19 -19.18 25.52
CA GLN A 159 17.61 -19.28 25.87
C GLN A 159 18.49 -18.48 24.92
N ASN A 160 18.14 -18.47 23.63
CA ASN A 160 18.93 -17.81 22.59
C ASN A 160 18.55 -16.34 22.35
N VAL A 161 17.96 -15.67 23.34
CA VAL A 161 17.54 -14.27 23.19
C VAL A 161 17.91 -13.45 24.41
N ASN A 162 18.66 -12.38 24.16
CA ASN A 162 19.02 -11.39 25.17
C ASN A 162 18.03 -10.22 25.15
N GLY A 163 17.78 -9.61 26.32
CA GLY A 163 16.90 -8.45 26.47
C GLY A 163 15.41 -8.81 26.39
N SER A 164 14.59 -7.90 25.87
CA SER A 164 13.12 -7.99 25.86
C SER A 164 12.50 -8.34 24.50
N MET A 165 13.30 -8.40 23.43
CA MET A 165 12.83 -8.78 22.10
C MET A 165 12.48 -10.26 22.07
N ARG A 166 11.32 -10.66 21.56
CA ARG A 166 10.90 -12.06 21.45
C ARG A 166 10.33 -12.34 20.07
N PRO A 167 10.96 -13.24 19.30
CA PRO A 167 10.44 -13.64 18.01
C PRO A 167 9.35 -14.71 18.17
N ILE A 168 8.36 -14.65 17.28
CA ILE A 168 7.61 -15.82 16.82
C ILE A 168 8.09 -16.11 15.40
N LEU A 169 8.52 -17.33 15.14
CA LEU A 169 8.99 -17.73 13.81
C LEU A 169 8.02 -18.74 13.21
N TRP A 170 7.81 -18.67 11.90
CA TRP A 170 6.98 -19.60 11.16
C TRP A 170 7.71 -20.13 9.95
N SER A 171 7.52 -21.43 9.68
CA SER A 171 7.95 -22.05 8.44
C SER A 171 7.05 -23.25 8.14
N ASN A 172 6.58 -23.34 6.90
CA ASN A 172 5.70 -24.40 6.41
C ASN A 172 4.53 -24.74 7.34
N GLY A 173 3.89 -23.73 7.91
CA GLY A 173 2.73 -23.89 8.80
C GLY A 173 3.05 -24.24 10.24
N ASN A 174 4.31 -24.42 10.61
CA ASN A 174 4.76 -24.67 11.97
C ASN A 174 5.18 -23.38 12.68
N VAL A 175 5.14 -23.39 14.01
CA VAL A 175 5.53 -22.26 14.87
C VAL A 175 6.80 -22.63 15.64
N TYR A 176 7.78 -21.74 15.66
CA TYR A 176 9.06 -21.90 16.33
C TYR A 176 9.37 -20.69 17.23
N THR A 177 10.30 -20.89 18.15
CA THR A 177 10.93 -19.84 18.98
C THR A 177 12.38 -19.65 18.56
N ALA A 178 13.07 -18.64 19.09
CA ALA A 178 14.49 -18.44 18.81
C ALA A 178 15.35 -19.67 19.12
N ASP A 179 14.97 -20.44 20.15
CA ASP A 179 15.67 -21.66 20.58
C ASP A 179 15.70 -22.74 19.49
N ASN A 180 14.73 -22.70 18.57
CA ASN A 180 14.56 -23.67 17.50
C ASN A 180 14.88 -23.07 16.11
N ARG A 181 15.55 -21.91 16.04
CA ARG A 181 15.82 -21.20 14.78
C ARG A 181 16.62 -22.05 13.78
N SER A 182 17.51 -22.93 14.26
CA SER A 182 18.28 -23.86 13.43
C SER A 182 17.42 -24.86 12.64
N LYS A 183 16.16 -25.08 13.05
CA LYS A 183 15.21 -25.96 12.37
C LYS A 183 14.52 -25.28 11.18
N LEU A 184 14.70 -23.97 11.00
CA LEU A 184 14.15 -23.25 9.85
C LEU A 184 14.94 -23.63 8.60
N LYS A 185 14.27 -24.34 7.70
CA LYS A 185 14.76 -24.69 6.36
C LYS A 185 13.76 -24.12 5.36
N ASN A 186 14.26 -23.55 4.25
CA ASN A 186 13.43 -22.89 3.21
C ASN A 186 12.79 -21.57 3.68
N ASP A 187 11.71 -21.15 3.04
CA ASP A 187 11.04 -19.88 3.33
C ASP A 187 10.48 -19.85 4.76
N TYR A 188 10.73 -18.74 5.45
CA TYR A 188 10.27 -18.54 6.82
C TYR A 188 9.98 -17.07 7.10
N CYS A 189 9.13 -16.82 8.09
CA CYS A 189 8.86 -15.46 8.57
C CYS A 189 9.13 -15.36 10.08
N ILE A 190 9.57 -14.19 10.52
CA ILE A 190 9.86 -13.85 11.92
C ILE A 190 9.05 -12.62 12.27
N PHE A 191 8.30 -12.67 13.37
CA PHE A 191 7.66 -11.50 13.96
C PHE A 191 8.32 -11.22 15.30
N ASN A 192 9.01 -10.08 15.38
CA ASN A 192 9.69 -9.62 16.56
C ASN A 192 8.77 -8.73 17.41
N PHE A 193 8.67 -9.05 18.69
CA PHE A 193 7.93 -8.29 19.69
C PHE A 193 8.85 -7.81 20.79
N ASN A 194 8.79 -6.55 21.17
CA ASN A 194 9.40 -6.07 22.40
C ASN A 194 8.43 -6.31 23.57
N LEU A 195 8.73 -7.27 24.45
CA LEU A 195 7.92 -7.52 25.65
C LEU A 195 8.20 -6.45 26.72
N LYS A 196 7.15 -5.98 27.39
CA LYS A 196 7.25 -4.98 28.47
C LYS A 196 7.21 -5.62 29.86
N LEU A 197 6.82 -6.89 29.93
CA LEU A 197 6.71 -7.66 31.16
C LEU A 197 7.58 -8.92 31.05
N THR A 198 8.10 -9.38 32.19
CA THR A 198 8.93 -10.58 32.30
C THR A 198 8.09 -11.86 32.40
N GLU A 199 7.08 -11.98 31.54
CA GLU A 199 6.14 -13.11 31.55
C GLU A 199 5.62 -13.45 30.15
N ASN A 200 5.12 -14.68 30.00
CA ASN A 200 4.50 -15.11 28.75
C ASN A 200 3.36 -14.16 28.38
N THR A 201 3.35 -13.72 27.13
CA THR A 201 2.40 -12.72 26.65
C THR A 201 1.58 -13.29 25.49
N PHE A 202 0.31 -12.90 25.41
CA PHE A 202 -0.57 -13.34 24.34
C PHE A 202 -0.93 -12.20 23.40
N VAL A 203 -0.89 -12.50 22.10
CA VAL A 203 -1.49 -11.67 21.05
C VAL A 203 -2.88 -12.24 20.78
N PRO A 204 -3.96 -11.48 21.03
CA PRO A 204 -5.30 -11.99 20.78
C PRO A 204 -5.60 -12.07 19.29
N LYS A 205 -6.47 -13.02 18.92
CA LYS A 205 -7.09 -13.08 17.59
C LYS A 205 -7.73 -11.74 17.24
N GLY A 206 -7.62 -11.34 15.97
CA GLY A 206 -8.10 -10.06 15.44
C GLY A 206 -7.18 -8.88 15.73
N LYS A 207 -6.07 -9.06 16.45
CA LYS A 207 -5.09 -7.98 16.65
C LYS A 207 -4.49 -7.58 15.31
N VAL A 208 -4.64 -6.30 14.96
CA VAL A 208 -4.08 -5.71 13.75
C VAL A 208 -2.77 -4.98 14.06
N PHE A 209 -1.81 -5.12 13.16
CA PHE A 209 -0.51 -4.46 13.16
C PHE A 209 -0.35 -3.69 11.86
N GLU A 210 -0.05 -2.40 11.98
CA GLU A 210 0.14 -1.51 10.84
C GLU A 210 1.63 -1.16 10.72
N PRO A 211 2.39 -1.76 9.79
CA PRO A 211 3.76 -1.36 9.56
C PRO A 211 3.85 0.10 9.12
N LEU A 212 4.94 0.75 9.53
CA LEU A 212 5.26 2.13 9.19
C LEU A 212 6.05 2.21 7.88
N ASN A 213 6.89 1.21 7.60
CA ASN A 213 7.66 1.11 6.37
C ASN A 213 7.76 -0.34 5.89
N MET A 214 8.27 -0.51 4.67
CA MET A 214 8.61 -1.81 4.12
C MET A 214 9.93 -1.69 3.35
N GLU A 215 10.85 -2.60 3.61
CA GLU A 215 12.17 -2.67 2.98
C GLU A 215 12.40 -4.07 2.38
N VAL A 216 13.18 -4.13 1.30
CA VAL A 216 13.52 -5.38 0.61
C VAL A 216 15.03 -5.48 0.53
N TYR A 217 15.59 -6.51 1.17
CA TYR A 217 17.03 -6.77 1.15
C TYR A 217 17.34 -7.96 0.25
N LYS A 218 18.23 -7.75 -0.72
CA LYS A 218 18.65 -8.74 -1.74
C LYS A 218 20.14 -9.08 -1.64
N ASN A 219 20.74 -8.88 -0.48
CA ASN A 219 22.16 -9.09 -0.23
C ASN A 219 22.55 -10.58 -0.04
N ASN A 220 21.57 -11.47 0.15
CA ASN A 220 21.81 -12.90 0.28
C ASN A 220 21.67 -13.60 -1.09
N LYS A 221 22.66 -14.43 -1.44
CA LYS A 221 22.71 -15.17 -2.72
C LYS A 221 21.52 -16.11 -2.94
N THR A 222 20.88 -16.56 -1.87
CA THR A 222 19.83 -17.60 -1.90
C THR A 222 18.45 -17.10 -1.54
N HIS A 223 18.34 -15.99 -0.81
CA HIS A 223 17.06 -15.50 -0.29
C HIS A 223 16.96 -13.97 -0.40
N THR A 224 15.75 -13.49 -0.61
CA THR A 224 15.35 -12.09 -0.46
C THR A 224 14.62 -11.94 0.88
N VAL A 225 14.94 -10.89 1.63
CA VAL A 225 14.28 -10.56 2.89
C VAL A 225 13.30 -9.42 2.66
N TYR A 226 12.03 -9.68 2.93
CA TYR A 226 10.95 -8.69 2.92
C TYR A 226 10.67 -8.28 4.36
N SER A 227 10.99 -7.05 4.72
CA SER A 227 10.91 -6.54 6.10
C SER A 227 9.86 -5.45 6.22
N TYR A 228 8.97 -5.61 7.19
CA TYR A 228 7.99 -4.62 7.60
C TYR A 228 8.36 -4.11 8.99
N SER A 229 8.70 -2.82 9.12
CA SER A 229 8.99 -2.23 10.44
C SER A 229 7.73 -1.63 11.06
N PHE A 230 7.60 -1.79 12.37
CA PHE A 230 6.61 -1.11 13.21
C PHE A 230 7.22 0.06 13.99
N VAL A 231 8.49 0.36 13.72
CA VAL A 231 9.27 1.44 14.30
C VAL A 231 9.85 2.28 13.19
N ASP A 232 9.66 3.59 13.28
CA ASP A 232 10.33 4.58 12.46
C ASP A 232 11.49 5.15 13.28
N PHE A 233 12.69 4.63 13.02
CA PHE A 233 13.90 5.04 13.71
C PHE A 233 14.30 6.48 13.38
N GLY A 234 13.99 6.95 12.16
CA GLY A 234 14.35 8.30 11.71
C GLY A 234 13.54 9.40 12.37
N SER A 235 12.26 9.13 12.67
CA SER A 235 11.39 10.07 13.40
C SER A 235 11.24 9.75 14.88
N GLY A 236 11.87 8.68 15.38
CA GLY A 236 11.70 8.17 16.74
C GLY A 236 10.30 7.63 17.06
N LYS A 237 9.41 7.52 16.06
CA LYS A 237 8.04 7.05 16.24
C LYS A 237 8.00 5.54 16.34
N LYS A 238 7.32 5.03 17.37
CA LYS A 238 7.01 3.60 17.52
C LYS A 238 5.51 3.43 17.38
N ASN A 239 5.06 2.46 16.59
CA ASN A 239 3.64 2.16 16.58
C ASN A 239 3.19 1.74 17.99
N THR A 240 2.04 2.25 18.46
CA THR A 240 1.62 2.10 19.84
C THR A 240 1.41 0.62 20.17
N GLY A 241 2.33 0.06 20.97
CA GLY A 241 2.18 -1.25 21.58
C GLY A 241 1.08 -1.26 22.65
N THR A 242 0.78 -2.44 23.15
CA THR A 242 -0.08 -2.62 24.33
C THR A 242 0.71 -2.31 25.61
N SER A 243 0.07 -2.41 26.78
CA SER A 243 0.77 -2.39 28.07
C SER A 243 1.75 -3.57 28.25
N ARG A 244 1.57 -4.66 27.48
CA ARG A 244 2.34 -5.91 27.63
C ARG A 244 3.43 -6.10 26.58
N TYR A 245 3.24 -5.56 25.37
CA TYR A 245 4.18 -5.74 24.27
C TYR A 245 4.06 -4.65 23.20
N SER A 246 5.11 -4.45 22.41
CA SER A 246 5.09 -3.64 21.19
C SER A 246 5.58 -4.47 19.99
N PRO A 247 4.90 -4.42 18.83
CA PRO A 247 5.46 -5.00 17.61
C PRO A 247 6.72 -4.23 17.21
N PHE A 248 7.73 -4.92 16.69
CA PHE A 248 9.00 -4.32 16.30
C PHE A 248 9.26 -4.46 14.80
N SER A 249 9.37 -5.69 14.32
CA SER A 249 9.49 -5.99 12.89
C SER A 249 8.76 -7.28 12.53
N PHE A 250 8.39 -7.39 11.26
CA PHE A 250 7.96 -8.64 10.64
C PHE A 250 8.76 -8.86 9.37
N GLU A 251 9.53 -9.94 9.32
CA GLU A 251 10.50 -10.22 8.27
C GLU A 251 10.23 -11.58 7.66
N CYS A 252 10.18 -11.68 6.34
CA CYS A 252 10.08 -12.95 5.63
C CYS A 252 11.32 -13.18 4.77
N ASN A 253 12.02 -14.27 5.03
CA ASN A 253 13.13 -14.76 4.24
C ASN A 253 12.56 -15.74 3.21
N VAL A 254 12.67 -15.39 1.93
CA VAL A 254 12.05 -16.13 0.83
C VAL A 254 13.10 -16.39 -0.23
N LYS A 255 13.17 -17.60 -0.79
CA LYS A 255 14.12 -17.93 -1.85
C LYS A 255 13.96 -17.00 -3.05
N ASN A 256 15.07 -16.67 -3.72
CA ASN A 256 15.10 -15.64 -4.77
C ASN A 256 14.19 -15.94 -5.97
N GLU A 257 13.95 -17.21 -6.27
CA GLU A 257 13.06 -17.71 -7.33
C GLU A 257 11.58 -17.74 -6.94
N VAL A 258 11.25 -17.51 -5.66
CA VAL A 258 9.89 -17.61 -5.14
C VAL A 258 9.28 -16.21 -5.01
N ALA A 259 8.09 -16.02 -5.59
CA ALA A 259 7.36 -14.76 -5.51
C ALA A 259 6.78 -14.53 -4.09
N PHE A 260 6.94 -13.30 -3.57
CA PHE A 260 6.40 -12.91 -2.26
C PHE A 260 4.91 -12.58 -2.33
N THR A 261 4.08 -13.62 -2.31
CA THR A 261 2.62 -13.50 -2.42
C THR A 261 1.88 -13.72 -1.11
N TYR A 262 0.60 -13.35 -1.09
CA TYR A 262 -0.29 -13.63 0.04
C TYR A 262 -0.42 -15.14 0.32
N GLY A 263 -0.54 -15.95 -0.72
CA GLY A 263 -0.60 -17.41 -0.59
C GLY A 263 0.67 -17.98 0.05
N LEU A 264 1.85 -17.42 -0.28
CA LEU A 264 3.10 -17.81 0.36
C LEU A 264 3.10 -17.49 1.86
N ILE A 265 2.67 -16.30 2.27
CA ILE A 265 2.55 -15.95 3.70
C ILE A 265 1.60 -16.90 4.42
N LYS A 266 0.45 -17.21 3.82
CA LYS A 266 -0.52 -18.14 4.37
C LYS A 266 0.10 -19.53 4.54
N LYS A 267 0.86 -20.01 3.56
CA LYS A 267 1.61 -21.28 3.63
C LYS A 267 2.66 -21.28 4.73
N ILE A 268 3.52 -20.25 4.78
CA ILE A 268 4.60 -20.14 5.77
C ILE A 268 4.02 -20.13 7.20
N THR A 269 2.98 -19.32 7.43
CA THR A 269 2.38 -19.12 8.76
C THR A 269 1.30 -20.15 9.13
N GLY A 270 0.90 -21.00 8.18
CA GLY A 270 -0.18 -21.98 8.36
C GLY A 270 -1.52 -21.30 8.62
N GLY A 271 -1.77 -20.18 7.94
CA GLY A 271 -2.99 -19.39 8.09
C GLY A 271 -3.14 -18.69 9.44
N ARG A 272 -2.07 -18.56 10.24
CA ARG A 272 -2.12 -17.86 11.54
C ARG A 272 -2.01 -16.35 11.40
N LEU A 273 -1.44 -15.88 10.30
CA LEU A 273 -1.28 -14.46 9.98
C LEU A 273 -2.11 -14.11 8.75
N GLY A 274 -2.94 -13.10 8.91
CA GLY A 274 -3.73 -12.48 7.84
C GLY A 274 -3.00 -11.26 7.31
N VAL A 275 -3.25 -10.96 6.03
CA VAL A 275 -2.73 -9.77 5.35
C VAL A 275 -3.94 -9.05 4.76
N LYS A 276 -4.06 -7.76 5.08
CA LYS A 276 -5.12 -6.85 4.60
C LYS A 276 -4.47 -5.63 3.96
N VAL A 277 -5.22 -4.88 3.15
CA VAL A 277 -4.76 -3.60 2.61
C VAL A 277 -5.30 -2.45 3.47
N LYS A 278 -4.46 -1.47 3.77
CA LYS A 278 -4.73 -0.31 4.62
C LYS A 278 -5.58 0.70 3.87
N ARG A 279 -6.88 0.70 4.17
CA ARG A 279 -7.85 1.73 3.77
C ARG A 279 -7.62 3.06 4.46
#